data_AF-Q73WU9-F1
#
_entry.id   AF-Q73WU9-F1
#
_cell.length_a   1.000
_cell.length_b   1.000
_cell.length_c   1.000
_cell.angle_alpha   90.00
_cell.angle_beta   90.00
_cell.angle_gamma   90.00
#
_symmetry.space_group_name_H-M   'P 1'
#
loop_
_entity.id
_entity.type
_entity.pdbx_description
1 polymer ?
#
loop_
_entity_poly.entity_id
_entity_poly.type
_entity_poly.pdbx_seq_one_letter_code
_entity_poly.pdbx_strand_id
1 'polypeptide(L)'
;MSATTLNRPSASASPAPLGGSHFSGTLQMLRLYLRRDRISLPLWVLLLSVPLSTVYVGSIEKVYPTAAARAGFAASIMASPAQRALYGQVYSDSLGAVGIWKAGMFHVLIAVAVILTVIRHTRADEENGRTELVDSTAIGRYAGLTAALTLSFAASIATGAIGAAGLLGTDVPAGGSLAFGAALAWSGLVFTAVAAVTAQLSPSARFARGAAFAVLGTAFTVRAVGDAGPGGLSWLSPLGWSLLVKPYAGDRWWVLVLHLVTTAGLTVLAYRLLAGRDVGAGLIAERPGPATAAPRLGNAFGLAWRLDRAALLLWTAGLALYGLLIGSVVHGIGDELGDSGQARDIVARMGGTSALEDAFIAVAFAMMGMVAATFAVSLTLRLHQEESSQRAETVLAGAVSRTRWLASHLVIALAGSGVAMLASGTVAGLVYGIAAGDVGGKLAMVVASAAVQLPAVWLLSAVTVCVFGVAPRFAPVAWGVLIGFVALYLIGSLAGFSQWLLHLEPFAHIPRVGADFTAVPLLWLLAIDIGLTILGAMAFRRRDLRC
;
A
#
# COMPACT_ATOMS: atom_id res chain seq x y z
N MET A 1 -44.34 -67.02 -5.89
CA MET A 1 -43.48 -66.06 -5.16
C MET A 1 -43.95 -64.66 -5.51
N SER A 2 -44.67 -64.00 -4.60
CA SER A 2 -45.24 -62.67 -4.80
C SER A 2 -44.18 -61.60 -4.51
N ALA A 3 -43.95 -60.70 -5.45
CA ALA A 3 -43.08 -59.55 -5.26
C ALA A 3 -43.85 -58.43 -4.54
N THR A 4 -43.51 -58.21 -3.28
CA THR A 4 -44.01 -57.11 -2.45
C THR A 4 -43.34 -55.80 -2.90
N THR A 5 -44.04 -54.97 -3.67
CA THR A 5 -43.66 -53.58 -3.91
C THR A 5 -43.93 -52.76 -2.64
N LEU A 6 -42.86 -52.38 -1.94
CA LEU A 6 -42.91 -51.43 -0.83
C LEU A 6 -43.34 -50.05 -1.36
N ASN A 7 -44.60 -49.70 -1.16
CA ASN A 7 -45.10 -48.34 -1.32
C ASN A 7 -44.42 -47.46 -0.25
N ARG A 8 -43.40 -46.70 -0.64
CA ARG A 8 -42.88 -45.62 0.22
C ARG A 8 -43.93 -44.51 0.27
N PRO A 9 -44.27 -43.97 1.45
CA PRO A 9 -45.09 -42.78 1.53
C PRO A 9 -44.36 -41.67 0.78
N SER A 10 -45.02 -41.06 -0.21
CA SER A 10 -44.58 -39.76 -0.72
C SER A 10 -44.58 -38.80 0.46
N ALA A 11 -43.40 -38.49 0.98
CA ALA A 11 -43.24 -37.40 1.92
C ALA A 11 -43.87 -36.18 1.25
N SER A 12 -44.97 -35.68 1.79
CA SER A 12 -45.54 -34.40 1.41
C SER A 12 -44.38 -33.41 1.42
N ALA A 13 -44.03 -32.87 0.25
CA ALA A 13 -43.06 -31.78 0.18
C ALA A 13 -43.58 -30.69 1.13
N SER A 14 -42.91 -30.54 2.28
CA SER A 14 -43.17 -29.40 3.16
C SER A 14 -43.12 -28.16 2.27
N PRO A 15 -44.13 -27.28 2.31
CA PRO A 15 -44.08 -26.05 1.55
C PRO A 15 -42.76 -25.36 1.92
N ALA A 16 -41.92 -25.10 0.92
CA ALA A 16 -40.69 -24.35 1.10
C ALA A 16 -41.04 -23.08 1.89
N PRO A 17 -40.31 -22.74 2.97
CA PRO A 17 -40.66 -21.59 3.78
C PRO A 17 -40.78 -20.35 2.88
N LEU A 18 -41.92 -19.67 3.02
CA LEU A 18 -42.27 -18.46 2.27
C LEU A 18 -41.12 -17.46 2.30
N GLY A 19 -40.57 -17.18 1.12
CA GLY A 19 -39.77 -16.03 0.70
C GLY A 19 -39.12 -15.19 1.80
N GLY A 20 -37.99 -15.65 2.33
CA GLY A 20 -37.05 -14.74 2.98
C GLY A 20 -36.56 -13.71 1.96
N SER A 21 -36.59 -12.42 2.33
CA SER A 21 -35.99 -11.36 1.50
C SER A 21 -34.56 -11.70 1.12
N HIS A 22 -34.13 -11.39 -0.11
CA HIS A 22 -32.73 -11.55 -0.53
C HIS A 22 -31.73 -10.75 0.36
N PHE A 23 -32.21 -9.86 1.22
CA PHE A 23 -31.44 -9.09 2.19
C PHE A 23 -31.51 -9.61 3.64
N SER A 24 -32.22 -10.71 3.90
CA SER A 24 -32.28 -11.35 5.21
C SER A 24 -30.86 -11.66 5.71
N GLY A 25 -30.55 -11.35 6.97
CA GLY A 25 -29.21 -11.60 7.51
C GLY A 25 -28.21 -10.44 7.38
N THR A 26 -28.55 -9.33 6.71
CA THR A 26 -27.61 -8.20 6.48
C THR A 26 -27.06 -7.61 7.79
N LEU A 27 -27.91 -7.43 8.81
CA LEU A 27 -27.48 -6.88 10.10
C LEU A 27 -26.56 -7.84 10.86
N GLN A 28 -26.82 -9.14 10.78
CA GLN A 28 -25.97 -10.18 11.36
C GLN A 28 -24.59 -10.18 10.69
N MET A 29 -24.55 -10.09 9.35
CA MET A 29 -23.31 -9.98 8.59
C MET A 29 -22.55 -8.69 8.91
N LEU A 30 -23.24 -7.55 8.99
CA LEU A 30 -22.63 -6.27 9.36
C LEU A 30 -22.01 -6.33 10.76
N ARG A 31 -22.72 -6.93 11.72
CA ARG A 31 -22.20 -7.14 13.09
C ARG A 31 -20.96 -8.04 13.09
N LEU A 32 -20.95 -9.09 12.27
CA LEU A 32 -19.79 -9.97 12.12
C LEU A 32 -18.60 -9.21 11.53
N TYR A 33 -18.80 -8.45 10.45
CA TYR A 33 -17.74 -7.67 9.83
C TYR A 33 -17.19 -6.59 10.77
N LEU A 34 -18.05 -5.87 11.51
CA LEU A 34 -17.62 -4.93 12.55
C LEU A 34 -16.77 -5.59 13.63
N ARG A 35 -17.13 -6.80 14.08
CA ARG A 35 -16.32 -7.55 15.05
C ARG A 35 -14.96 -7.95 14.49
N ARG A 36 -14.93 -8.40 13.24
CA ARG A 36 -13.70 -8.82 12.56
C ARG A 36 -12.76 -7.64 12.28
N ASP A 37 -13.32 -6.48 11.99
CA ASP A 37 -12.56 -5.26 11.67
C ASP A 37 -12.44 -4.26 12.85
N ARG A 38 -12.76 -4.67 14.08
CA ARG A 38 -12.72 -3.82 15.29
C ARG A 38 -11.39 -3.11 15.57
N ILE A 39 -10.29 -3.59 14.97
CA ILE A 39 -8.96 -2.96 15.05
C ILE A 39 -8.65 -2.26 13.73
N SER A 40 -8.72 -3.00 12.62
CA SER A 40 -8.32 -2.51 11.30
C SER A 40 -9.12 -1.29 10.86
N LEU A 41 -10.44 -1.28 11.08
CA LEU A 41 -11.33 -0.24 10.58
C LEU A 41 -11.21 1.08 11.35
N PRO A 42 -11.26 1.11 12.70
CA PRO A 42 -10.95 2.32 13.44
C PRO A 42 -9.55 2.87 13.15
N LEU A 43 -8.55 1.99 12.95
CA LEU A 43 -7.19 2.42 12.68
C LEU A 43 -7.08 3.26 11.41
N TRP A 44 -7.59 2.77 10.27
CA TRP A 44 -7.52 3.56 9.03
C TRP A 44 -8.47 4.75 9.05
N VAL A 45 -9.64 4.63 9.71
CA VAL A 45 -10.57 5.75 9.85
C VAL A 45 -9.87 6.91 10.57
N LEU A 46 -9.24 6.66 11.72
CA LEU A 46 -8.55 7.66 12.52
C LEU A 46 -7.27 8.16 11.84
N LEU A 47 -6.49 7.26 11.24
CA LEU A 47 -5.26 7.62 10.52
C LEU A 47 -5.52 8.60 9.37
N LEU A 48 -6.65 8.44 8.68
CA LEU A 48 -7.03 9.28 7.54
C LEU A 48 -7.90 10.48 7.93
N SER A 49 -8.26 10.67 9.20
CA SER A 49 -9.09 11.80 9.64
C SER A 49 -8.40 12.73 10.64
N VAL A 50 -7.74 12.17 11.65
CA VAL A 50 -7.16 12.93 12.78
C VAL A 50 -6.01 13.86 12.36
N PRO A 51 -5.07 13.46 11.48
CA PRO A 51 -3.93 14.31 11.14
C PRO A 51 -4.29 15.62 10.42
N LEU A 52 -5.50 15.73 9.86
CA LEU A 52 -5.91 16.86 9.01
C LEU A 52 -5.80 18.21 9.72
N SER A 53 -6.20 18.26 10.99
CA SER A 53 -6.14 19.48 11.79
C SER A 53 -4.76 19.69 12.40
N THR A 54 -4.29 18.74 13.20
CA THR A 54 -3.08 18.93 14.03
C THR A 54 -1.78 18.87 13.23
N VAL A 55 -1.67 17.93 12.27
CA VAL A 55 -0.44 17.72 11.50
C VAL A 55 -0.40 18.62 10.29
N TYR A 56 -1.48 18.73 9.53
CA TYR A 56 -1.46 19.47 8.27
C TYR A 56 -1.67 20.97 8.46
N VAL A 57 -2.86 21.40 8.90
CA VAL A 57 -3.14 22.83 9.14
C VAL A 57 -2.21 23.38 10.23
N GLY A 58 -2.10 22.70 11.37
CA GLY A 58 -1.29 23.15 12.50
C GLY A 58 0.21 23.26 12.20
N SER A 59 0.79 22.40 11.35
CA SER A 59 2.20 22.55 10.97
C SER A 59 2.41 23.66 9.95
N ILE A 60 1.51 23.82 8.98
CA ILE A 60 1.61 24.90 8.00
C ILE A 60 1.45 26.26 8.68
N GLU A 61 0.56 26.39 9.67
CA GLU A 61 0.42 27.61 10.46
C GLU A 61 1.73 27.98 11.18
N LYS A 62 2.40 26.99 11.79
CA LYS A 62 3.67 27.19 12.51
C LYS A 62 4.84 27.52 11.58
N VAL A 63 4.92 26.86 10.42
CA VAL A 63 6.06 27.02 9.48
C VAL A 63 5.85 28.21 8.55
N TYR A 64 4.61 28.53 8.15
CA TYR A 64 4.24 29.61 7.23
C TYR A 64 3.15 30.52 7.84
N PRO A 65 3.47 31.30 8.88
CA PRO A 65 2.47 32.07 9.64
C PRO A 65 1.89 33.25 8.85
N THR A 66 2.64 33.85 7.91
CA THR A 66 2.18 35.03 7.14
C THR A 66 1.55 34.64 5.81
N ALA A 67 0.63 35.48 5.31
CA ALA A 67 0.01 35.28 4.00
C ALA A 67 1.04 35.27 2.86
N ALA A 68 2.02 36.17 2.92
CA ALA A 68 3.10 36.23 1.94
C ALA A 68 3.94 34.93 1.91
N ALA A 69 4.25 34.34 3.07
CA ALA A 69 4.98 33.09 3.14
C ALA A 69 4.18 31.92 2.54
N ARG A 70 2.86 31.86 2.80
CA ARG A 70 1.96 30.86 2.19
C ARG A 70 1.81 31.04 0.68
N ALA A 71 1.72 32.28 0.20
CA ALA A 71 1.67 32.58 -1.23
C ALA A 71 2.97 32.14 -1.94
N GLY A 72 4.14 32.42 -1.34
CA GLY A 72 5.43 31.94 -1.86
C GLY A 72 5.54 30.42 -1.88
N PHE A 73 5.07 29.75 -0.82
CA PHE A 73 5.02 28.28 -0.77
C PHE A 73 4.05 27.68 -1.79
N ALA A 74 2.87 28.27 -1.97
CA ALA A 74 1.92 27.86 -3.01
C ALA A 74 2.53 28.04 -4.41
N ALA A 75 3.25 29.15 -4.65
CA ALA A 75 3.91 29.42 -5.92
C ALA A 75 5.03 28.40 -6.21
N SER A 76 5.84 28.01 -5.21
CA SER A 76 6.89 27.00 -5.41
C SER A 76 6.31 25.62 -5.75
N ILE A 77 5.19 25.24 -5.13
CA ILE A 77 4.45 24.03 -5.48
C ILE A 77 3.94 24.10 -6.92
N MET A 78 3.28 25.21 -7.29
CA MET A 78 2.69 25.38 -8.61
C MET A 78 3.74 25.42 -9.72
N ALA A 79 4.95 25.90 -9.42
CA ALA A 79 6.09 25.87 -10.33
C ALA A 79 6.61 24.45 -10.61
N SER A 80 6.35 23.47 -9.72
CA SER A 80 6.82 22.08 -9.87
C SER A 80 5.76 21.17 -10.50
N PRO A 81 5.94 20.72 -11.76
CA PRO A 81 5.03 19.74 -12.38
C PRO A 81 4.95 18.43 -11.59
N ALA A 82 6.05 18.02 -10.95
CA ALA A 82 6.09 16.80 -10.15
C ALA A 82 5.22 16.91 -8.89
N GLN A 83 5.27 18.05 -8.18
CA GLN A 83 4.43 18.26 -7.00
C GLN A 83 2.95 18.38 -7.38
N ARG A 84 2.63 19.08 -8.48
CA ARG A 84 1.27 19.12 -9.04
C ARG A 84 0.77 17.73 -9.43
N ALA A 85 1.60 16.94 -10.10
CA ALA A 85 1.27 15.57 -10.47
C ALA A 85 1.03 14.70 -9.24
N LEU A 86 1.79 14.85 -8.15
CA LEU A 86 1.70 13.98 -6.98
C LEU A 86 0.53 14.32 -6.05
N TYR A 87 0.35 15.60 -5.72
CA TYR A 87 -0.60 16.05 -4.69
C TYR A 87 -1.76 16.90 -5.23
N GLY A 88 -1.65 17.36 -6.48
CA GLY A 88 -2.62 18.26 -7.11
C GLY A 88 -2.22 19.73 -7.04
N GLN A 89 -3.09 20.59 -7.55
CA GLN A 89 -2.90 22.04 -7.57
C GLN A 89 -3.28 22.68 -6.21
N VAL A 90 -2.61 23.78 -5.89
CA VAL A 90 -3.00 24.66 -4.78
C VAL A 90 -3.90 25.75 -5.34
N TYR A 91 -5.18 25.75 -4.95
CA TYR A 91 -6.18 26.65 -5.54
C TYR A 91 -6.33 27.99 -4.81
N SER A 92 -5.74 28.15 -3.63
CA SER A 92 -5.71 29.38 -2.84
C SER A 92 -4.50 29.36 -1.90
N ASP A 93 -4.01 30.55 -1.54
CA ASP A 93 -2.94 30.80 -0.56
C ASP A 93 -3.45 30.91 0.89
N SER A 94 -4.74 30.65 1.12
CA SER A 94 -5.33 30.60 2.46
C SER A 94 -4.69 29.50 3.31
N LEU A 95 -4.69 29.70 4.63
CA LEU A 95 -4.15 28.72 5.58
C LEU A 95 -4.80 27.34 5.41
N GLY A 96 -6.12 27.32 5.21
CA GLY A 96 -6.87 26.09 4.93
C GLY A 96 -6.37 25.40 3.66
N ALA A 97 -6.42 26.07 2.50
CA ALA A 97 -6.07 25.49 1.20
C ALA A 97 -4.61 24.97 1.14
N VAL A 98 -3.67 25.76 1.66
CA VAL A 98 -2.26 25.37 1.73
C VAL A 98 -2.03 24.26 2.76
N GLY A 99 -2.72 24.35 3.90
CA GLY A 99 -2.69 23.37 4.99
C GLY A 99 -3.03 21.97 4.51
N ILE A 100 -4.19 21.83 3.85
CA ILE A 100 -4.71 20.53 3.43
C ILE A 100 -4.15 20.03 2.08
N TRP A 101 -3.29 20.78 1.39
CA TRP A 101 -2.79 20.38 0.06
C TRP A 101 -2.10 19.00 0.08
N LYS A 102 -1.17 18.77 1.02
CA LYS A 102 -0.53 17.44 1.17
C LYS A 102 -1.53 16.36 1.59
N ALA A 103 -2.59 16.72 2.30
CA ALA A 103 -3.67 15.81 2.65
C ALA A 103 -4.53 15.42 1.43
N GLY A 104 -4.34 16.04 0.26
CA GLY A 104 -4.92 15.60 -1.02
C GLY A 104 -4.64 14.12 -1.32
N MET A 105 -3.52 13.57 -0.85
CA MET A 105 -3.17 12.15 -0.95
C MET A 105 -4.17 11.23 -0.22
N PHE A 106 -4.89 11.74 0.78
CA PHE A 106 -5.83 10.93 1.57
C PHE A 106 -7.01 10.42 0.74
N HIS A 107 -7.37 11.10 -0.36
CA HIS A 107 -8.36 10.61 -1.32
C HIS A 107 -7.94 9.28 -1.98
N VAL A 108 -6.64 9.06 -2.18
CA VAL A 108 -6.07 7.81 -2.69
C VAL A 108 -5.97 6.78 -1.57
N LEU A 109 -5.49 7.19 -0.40
CA LEU A 109 -5.31 6.27 0.73
C LEU A 109 -6.64 5.69 1.24
N ILE A 110 -7.70 6.48 1.27
CA ILE A 110 -9.04 5.99 1.63
C ILE A 110 -9.54 4.99 0.59
N ALA A 111 -9.27 5.22 -0.70
CA ALA A 111 -9.60 4.29 -1.77
C ALA A 111 -8.89 2.94 -1.58
N VAL A 112 -7.59 2.95 -1.24
CA VAL A 112 -6.84 1.73 -0.92
C VAL A 112 -7.49 1.00 0.27
N ALA A 113 -7.81 1.72 1.34
CA ALA A 113 -8.41 1.13 2.54
C ALA A 113 -9.74 0.43 2.23
N VAL A 114 -10.66 1.11 1.54
CA VAL A 114 -11.98 0.53 1.22
C VAL A 114 -11.89 -0.61 0.21
N ILE A 115 -10.99 -0.55 -0.78
CA ILE A 115 -10.78 -1.65 -1.73
C ILE A 115 -10.37 -2.92 -0.97
N LEU A 116 -9.42 -2.80 -0.05
CA LEU A 116 -8.97 -3.93 0.76
C LEU A 116 -10.07 -4.45 1.69
N THR A 117 -10.87 -3.56 2.31
CA THR A 117 -11.98 -3.95 3.20
C THR A 117 -13.10 -4.64 2.43
N VAL A 118 -13.58 -4.08 1.33
CA VAL A 118 -14.68 -4.67 0.54
C VAL A 118 -14.28 -6.05 0.02
N ILE A 119 -13.10 -6.19 -0.56
CA ILE A 119 -12.66 -7.47 -1.14
C ILE A 119 -12.39 -8.50 -0.05
N ARG A 120 -11.93 -8.09 1.14
CA ARG A 120 -11.74 -8.97 2.30
C ARG A 120 -13.05 -9.65 2.74
N HIS A 121 -14.14 -8.90 2.77
CA HIS A 121 -15.45 -9.40 3.25
C HIS A 121 -16.34 -9.95 2.14
N THR A 122 -15.95 -9.81 0.88
CA THR A 122 -16.66 -10.37 -0.27
C THR A 122 -15.83 -11.51 -0.88
N ARG A 123 -15.07 -11.22 -1.94
CA ARG A 123 -14.42 -12.25 -2.76
C ARG A 123 -13.41 -13.10 -2.01
N ALA A 124 -12.74 -12.54 -1.01
CA ALA A 124 -11.80 -13.31 -0.19
C ALA A 124 -12.50 -14.28 0.77
N ASP A 125 -13.67 -13.95 1.31
CA ASP A 125 -14.43 -14.90 2.12
C ASP A 125 -15.08 -15.98 1.26
N GLU A 126 -15.48 -15.63 0.03
CA GLU A 126 -16.02 -16.57 -0.95
C GLU A 126 -14.93 -17.54 -1.46
N GLU A 127 -13.73 -17.05 -1.78
CA GLU A 127 -12.57 -17.89 -2.16
C GLU A 127 -12.13 -18.84 -1.04
N ASN A 128 -12.34 -18.48 0.23
CA ASN A 128 -12.03 -19.32 1.38
C ASN A 128 -13.17 -20.29 1.76
N GLY A 129 -14.22 -20.41 0.95
CA GLY A 129 -15.38 -21.30 1.19
C GLY A 129 -16.27 -20.88 2.37
N ARG A 130 -15.99 -19.74 3.03
CA ARG A 130 -16.78 -19.28 4.19
C ARG A 130 -18.17 -18.83 3.76
N THR A 131 -18.26 -18.20 2.60
CA THR A 131 -19.53 -17.73 2.05
C THR A 131 -20.49 -18.89 1.78
N GLU A 132 -20.01 -20.05 1.32
CA GLU A 132 -20.87 -21.22 1.09
C GLU A 132 -21.49 -21.75 2.40
N LEU A 133 -20.73 -21.77 3.49
CA LEU A 133 -21.24 -22.15 4.81
C LEU A 133 -22.29 -21.14 5.31
N VAL A 134 -22.06 -19.84 5.09
CA VAL A 134 -23.00 -18.78 5.48
C VAL A 134 -24.27 -18.82 4.63
N ASP A 135 -24.14 -19.03 3.32
CA ASP A 135 -25.25 -19.12 2.36
C ASP A 135 -26.07 -20.40 2.54
N SER A 136 -25.53 -21.43 3.19
CA SER A 136 -26.29 -22.63 3.62
C SER A 136 -27.27 -22.35 4.77
N THR A 137 -27.18 -21.18 5.40
CA THR A 137 -28.08 -20.74 6.48
C THR A 137 -29.20 -19.85 5.96
N ALA A 138 -30.04 -19.28 6.83
CA ALA A 138 -31.14 -18.38 6.45
C ALA A 138 -30.69 -16.96 6.00
N ILE A 139 -29.49 -16.83 5.44
CA ILE A 139 -28.90 -15.56 4.97
C ILE A 139 -29.20 -15.40 3.48
N GLY A 140 -29.72 -14.24 3.10
CA GLY A 140 -30.08 -13.92 1.73
C GLY A 140 -28.87 -13.58 0.87
N ARG A 141 -28.97 -13.88 -0.43
CA ARG A 141 -27.91 -13.68 -1.45
C ARG A 141 -27.27 -12.29 -1.46
N TYR A 142 -28.02 -11.24 -1.14
CA TYR A 142 -27.52 -9.86 -1.16
C TYR A 142 -26.99 -9.39 0.20
N ALA A 143 -27.15 -10.18 1.26
CA ALA A 143 -26.80 -9.76 2.62
C ALA A 143 -25.31 -9.48 2.79
N GLY A 144 -24.44 -10.38 2.31
CA GLY A 144 -22.99 -10.22 2.41
C GLY A 144 -22.47 -8.96 1.71
N LEU A 145 -22.86 -8.75 0.44
CA LEU A 145 -22.47 -7.56 -0.32
C LEU A 145 -23.02 -6.27 0.33
N THR A 146 -24.28 -6.28 0.77
CA THR A 146 -24.91 -5.11 1.40
C THR A 146 -24.23 -4.77 2.73
N ALA A 147 -23.87 -5.76 3.54
CA ALA A 147 -23.14 -5.56 4.78
C ALA A 147 -21.73 -5.00 4.54
N ALA A 148 -21.02 -5.49 3.53
CA ALA A 148 -19.70 -4.98 3.17
C ALA A 148 -19.77 -3.52 2.66
N LEU A 149 -20.73 -3.21 1.78
CA LEU A 149 -20.96 -1.85 1.30
C LEU A 149 -21.35 -0.91 2.45
N THR A 150 -22.27 -1.32 3.32
CA THR A 150 -22.70 -0.52 4.47
C THR A 150 -21.52 -0.20 5.39
N LEU A 151 -20.68 -1.20 5.70
CA LEU A 151 -19.49 -1.01 6.53
C LEU A 151 -18.53 0.00 5.91
N SER A 152 -18.17 -0.18 4.63
CA SER A 152 -17.19 0.67 3.95
C SER A 152 -17.70 2.08 3.65
N PHE A 153 -18.98 2.24 3.31
CA PHE A 153 -19.61 3.55 3.17
C PHE A 153 -19.69 4.28 4.50
N ALA A 154 -20.18 3.62 5.56
CA ALA A 154 -20.26 4.23 6.89
C ALA A 154 -18.88 4.65 7.41
N ALA A 155 -17.86 3.80 7.23
CA ALA A 155 -16.51 4.13 7.63
C ALA A 155 -15.90 5.29 6.82
N SER A 156 -16.17 5.35 5.51
CA SER A 156 -15.71 6.48 4.68
C SER A 156 -16.38 7.81 5.07
N ILE A 157 -17.69 7.77 5.35
CA ILE A 157 -18.44 8.92 5.88
C ILE A 157 -17.88 9.32 7.24
N ALA A 158 -17.61 8.37 8.13
CA ALA A 158 -17.01 8.63 9.43
C ALA A 158 -15.62 9.29 9.30
N THR A 159 -14.76 8.82 8.40
CA THR A 159 -13.46 9.44 8.12
C THR A 159 -13.61 10.89 7.69
N GLY A 160 -14.50 11.16 6.72
CA GLY A 160 -14.77 12.53 6.27
C GLY A 160 -15.36 13.42 7.37
N ALA A 161 -16.30 12.90 8.16
CA ALA A 161 -16.96 13.63 9.23
C ALA A 161 -16.01 13.95 10.40
N ILE A 162 -15.20 12.97 10.85
CA ILE A 162 -14.19 13.19 11.89
C ILE A 162 -13.13 14.18 11.39
N GLY A 163 -12.73 14.06 10.12
CA GLY A 163 -11.78 14.97 9.50
C GLY A 163 -12.29 16.42 9.44
N ALA A 164 -13.53 16.61 8.99
CA ALA A 164 -14.20 17.90 8.99
C ALA A 164 -14.35 18.45 10.42
N ALA A 165 -14.76 17.63 11.39
CA ALA A 165 -14.88 18.04 12.78
C ALA A 165 -13.53 18.50 13.37
N GLY A 166 -12.43 17.81 13.04
CA GLY A 166 -11.08 18.23 13.43
C GLY A 166 -10.69 19.58 12.82
N LEU A 167 -10.99 19.79 11.54
CA LEU A 167 -10.71 21.05 10.84
C LEU A 167 -11.58 22.22 11.36
N LEU A 168 -12.83 21.96 11.73
CA LEU A 168 -13.71 22.93 12.39
C LEU A 168 -13.19 23.39 13.75
N GLY A 169 -12.28 22.65 14.38
CA GLY A 169 -11.59 23.04 15.61
C GLY A 169 -10.38 23.96 15.39
N THR A 170 -10.15 24.44 14.16
CA THR A 170 -9.06 25.36 13.80
C THR A 170 -9.62 26.68 13.26
N ASP A 171 -8.75 27.69 13.10
CA ASP A 171 -9.15 29.04 12.64
C ASP A 171 -9.42 29.14 11.12
N VAL A 172 -9.70 28.02 10.45
CA VAL A 172 -10.00 27.95 9.02
C VAL A 172 -11.52 27.97 8.75
N PRO A 173 -11.99 28.47 7.59
CA PRO A 173 -13.42 28.57 7.29
C PRO A 173 -14.18 27.24 7.32
N ALA A 174 -15.34 27.22 7.97
CA ALA A 174 -16.16 26.01 8.12
C ALA A 174 -16.60 25.37 6.79
N GLY A 175 -16.89 26.19 5.77
CA GLY A 175 -17.29 25.71 4.43
C GLY A 175 -16.25 24.78 3.81
N GLY A 176 -14.98 25.20 3.81
CA GLY A 176 -13.87 24.40 3.29
C GLY A 176 -13.60 23.15 4.12
N SER A 177 -13.75 23.22 5.46
CA SER A 177 -13.63 22.06 6.35
C SER A 177 -14.63 20.96 5.98
N LEU A 178 -15.89 21.34 5.77
CA LEU A 178 -16.96 20.43 5.36
C LEU A 178 -16.75 19.93 3.93
N ALA A 179 -16.32 20.80 3.01
CA ALA A 179 -16.09 20.46 1.62
C ALA A 179 -14.96 19.42 1.47
N PHE A 180 -13.85 19.58 2.21
CA PHE A 180 -12.77 18.59 2.23
C PHE A 180 -13.22 17.26 2.83
N GLY A 181 -13.92 17.27 3.97
CA GLY A 181 -14.44 16.05 4.58
C GLY A 181 -15.42 15.31 3.68
N ALA A 182 -16.29 16.04 2.98
CA ALA A 182 -17.21 15.46 2.00
C ALA A 182 -16.47 14.87 0.80
N ALA A 183 -15.49 15.58 0.22
CA ALA A 183 -14.67 15.08 -0.89
C ALA A 183 -13.91 13.79 -0.50
N LEU A 184 -13.37 13.74 0.73
CA LEU A 184 -12.70 12.57 1.27
C LEU A 184 -13.64 11.37 1.39
N ALA A 185 -14.81 11.56 1.98
CA ALA A 185 -15.83 10.51 2.11
C ALA A 185 -16.28 10.00 0.74
N TRP A 186 -16.60 10.91 -0.20
CA TRP A 186 -17.06 10.55 -1.54
C TRP A 186 -16.01 9.81 -2.37
N SER A 187 -14.73 10.11 -2.20
CA SER A 187 -13.64 9.31 -2.78
C SER A 187 -13.72 7.86 -2.30
N GLY A 188 -13.87 7.65 -0.99
CA GLY A 188 -14.07 6.32 -0.40
C GLY A 188 -15.32 5.62 -0.92
N LEU A 189 -16.44 6.33 -1.10
CA LEU A 189 -17.69 5.77 -1.64
C LEU A 189 -17.53 5.29 -3.09
N VAL A 190 -16.88 6.06 -3.96
CA VAL A 190 -16.66 5.66 -5.37
C VAL A 190 -15.82 4.38 -5.42
N PHE A 191 -14.71 4.32 -4.71
CA PHE A 191 -13.81 3.15 -4.75
C PHE A 191 -14.36 1.94 -4.00
N THR A 192 -15.24 2.13 -3.01
CA THR A 192 -16.05 1.06 -2.42
C THR A 192 -16.93 0.40 -3.48
N ALA A 193 -17.60 1.21 -4.32
CA ALA A 193 -18.44 0.69 -5.41
C ALA A 193 -17.61 0.03 -6.53
N VAL A 194 -16.45 0.60 -6.88
CA VAL A 194 -15.47 -0.06 -7.79
C VAL A 194 -15.08 -1.43 -7.28
N ALA A 195 -14.70 -1.54 -6.00
CA ALA A 195 -14.31 -2.82 -5.40
C ALA A 195 -15.46 -3.83 -5.38
N ALA A 196 -16.70 -3.36 -5.17
CA ALA A 196 -17.88 -4.20 -5.24
C ALA A 196 -18.12 -4.78 -6.64
N VAL A 197 -17.91 -3.98 -7.70
CA VAL A 197 -17.99 -4.44 -9.10
C VAL A 197 -16.89 -5.46 -9.38
N THR A 198 -15.63 -5.15 -9.06
CA THR A 198 -14.51 -6.06 -9.35
C THR A 198 -14.60 -7.38 -8.60
N ALA A 199 -15.19 -7.37 -7.40
CA ALA A 199 -15.47 -8.59 -6.62
C ALA A 199 -16.43 -9.57 -7.33
N GLN A 200 -17.23 -9.12 -8.30
CA GLN A 200 -18.13 -9.99 -9.07
C GLN A 200 -17.50 -10.56 -10.35
N LEU A 201 -16.34 -10.05 -10.78
CA LEU A 201 -15.78 -10.36 -12.10
C LEU A 201 -15.04 -11.70 -12.17
N SER A 202 -14.42 -12.14 -11.09
CA SER A 202 -13.59 -13.35 -11.05
C SER A 202 -13.71 -14.04 -9.69
N PRO A 203 -13.60 -15.37 -9.61
CA PRO A 203 -13.58 -16.08 -8.34
C PRO A 203 -12.34 -15.76 -7.48
N SER A 204 -11.29 -15.18 -8.06
CA SER A 204 -10.05 -14.86 -7.35
C SER A 204 -10.09 -13.49 -6.67
N ALA A 205 -9.89 -13.44 -5.35
CA ALA A 205 -9.73 -12.18 -4.61
C ALA A 205 -8.46 -11.45 -5.04
N ARG A 206 -7.42 -12.17 -5.49
CA ARG A 206 -6.21 -11.56 -6.06
C ARG A 206 -6.53 -10.79 -7.33
N PHE A 207 -7.34 -11.38 -8.23
CA PHE A 207 -7.81 -10.68 -9.42
C PHE A 207 -8.65 -9.46 -9.06
N ALA A 208 -9.64 -9.62 -8.17
CA ALA A 208 -10.52 -8.51 -7.77
C ALA A 208 -9.72 -7.32 -7.20
N ARG A 209 -8.69 -7.58 -6.37
CA ARG A 209 -7.78 -6.54 -5.84
C ARG A 209 -6.98 -5.90 -6.97
N GLY A 210 -6.37 -6.71 -7.82
CA GLY A 210 -5.59 -6.22 -8.96
C GLY A 210 -6.41 -5.33 -9.89
N ALA A 211 -7.64 -5.73 -10.23
CA ALA A 211 -8.55 -4.94 -11.05
C ALA A 211 -8.96 -3.63 -10.37
N ALA A 212 -9.32 -3.66 -9.08
CA ALA A 212 -9.69 -2.44 -8.35
C ALA A 212 -8.51 -1.47 -8.22
N PHE A 213 -7.30 -1.98 -7.94
CA PHE A 213 -6.09 -1.16 -7.90
C PHE A 213 -5.66 -0.67 -9.27
N ALA A 214 -5.92 -1.41 -10.35
CA ALA A 214 -5.69 -0.93 -11.71
C ALA A 214 -6.61 0.25 -12.05
N VAL A 215 -7.89 0.19 -11.65
CA VAL A 215 -8.82 1.32 -11.78
C VAL A 215 -8.34 2.51 -10.95
N LEU A 216 -7.92 2.30 -9.69
CA LEU A 216 -7.36 3.35 -8.83
C LEU A 216 -6.09 3.97 -9.43
N GLY A 217 -5.15 3.15 -9.88
CA GLY A 217 -3.91 3.59 -10.52
C GLY A 217 -4.18 4.40 -11.78
N THR A 218 -5.10 3.92 -12.63
CA THR A 218 -5.52 4.64 -13.84
C THR A 218 -6.15 5.99 -13.49
N ALA A 219 -7.08 6.02 -12.52
CA ALA A 219 -7.68 7.26 -12.05
C ALA A 219 -6.62 8.23 -11.50
N PHE A 220 -5.63 7.72 -10.77
CA PHE A 220 -4.53 8.54 -10.26
C PHE A 220 -3.66 9.09 -11.38
N THR A 221 -3.29 8.26 -12.36
CA THR A 221 -2.47 8.69 -13.52
C THR A 221 -3.20 9.73 -14.36
N VAL A 222 -4.47 9.50 -14.70
CA VAL A 222 -5.29 10.45 -15.47
C VAL A 222 -5.37 11.80 -14.75
N ARG A 223 -5.58 11.78 -13.42
CA ARG A 223 -5.54 13.00 -12.60
C ARG A 223 -4.16 13.65 -12.60
N ALA A 224 -3.09 12.89 -12.35
CA ALA A 224 -1.73 13.41 -12.27
C ALA A 224 -1.29 14.09 -13.57
N VAL A 225 -1.59 13.48 -14.71
CA VAL A 225 -1.34 14.05 -16.04
C VAL A 225 -2.20 15.30 -16.26
N GLY A 226 -3.47 15.27 -15.84
CA GLY A 226 -4.35 16.43 -15.92
C GLY A 226 -3.86 17.63 -15.11
N ASP A 227 -3.40 17.40 -13.87
CA ASP A 227 -2.93 18.45 -12.97
C ASP A 227 -1.55 19.01 -13.39
N ALA A 228 -0.73 18.18 -14.04
CA ALA A 228 0.55 18.58 -14.63
C ALA A 228 0.36 19.38 -15.92
N GLY A 229 -0.66 19.05 -16.71
CA GLY A 229 -1.00 19.67 -18.01
C GLY A 229 -2.12 20.73 -17.93
N PRO A 230 -2.85 20.99 -19.04
CA PRO A 230 -3.88 22.03 -19.12
C PRO A 230 -5.20 21.71 -18.37
N GLY A 231 -5.21 20.77 -17.41
CA GLY A 231 -6.31 20.57 -16.44
C GLY A 231 -7.54 19.77 -16.89
N GLY A 232 -7.76 19.62 -18.21
CA GLY A 232 -8.97 18.94 -18.74
C GLY A 232 -9.11 17.47 -18.33
N LEU A 233 -7.99 16.73 -18.26
CA LEU A 233 -8.00 15.31 -17.94
C LEU A 233 -8.36 15.01 -16.47
N SER A 234 -8.16 15.94 -15.55
CA SER A 234 -8.51 15.75 -14.13
C SER A 234 -10.02 15.56 -13.92
N TRP A 235 -10.85 16.05 -14.85
CA TRP A 235 -12.30 15.82 -14.86
C TRP A 235 -12.71 14.40 -15.25
N LEU A 236 -11.81 13.57 -15.79
CA LEU A 236 -12.10 12.17 -16.10
C LEU A 236 -11.78 11.23 -14.93
N SER A 237 -11.26 11.77 -13.82
CA SER A 237 -10.84 10.98 -12.68
C SER A 237 -11.69 11.28 -11.45
N PRO A 238 -12.24 10.26 -10.77
CA PRO A 238 -12.92 10.45 -9.49
C PRO A 238 -12.01 11.01 -8.40
N LEU A 239 -10.69 10.78 -8.50
CA LEU A 239 -9.70 11.41 -7.61
C LEU A 239 -9.50 12.89 -7.94
N GLY A 240 -9.60 13.26 -9.23
CA GLY A 240 -9.53 14.65 -9.67
C GLY A 240 -10.74 15.45 -9.23
N TRP A 241 -11.95 14.86 -9.28
CA TRP A 241 -13.17 15.50 -8.76
C TRP A 241 -13.01 15.94 -7.31
N SER A 242 -12.40 15.09 -6.46
CA SER A 242 -12.18 15.42 -5.05
C SER A 242 -11.30 16.66 -4.85
N LEU A 243 -10.28 16.86 -5.72
CA LEU A 243 -9.48 18.09 -5.73
C LEU A 243 -10.25 19.29 -6.32
N LEU A 244 -11.08 19.04 -7.33
CA LEU A 244 -11.90 20.05 -8.00
C LEU A 244 -13.09 20.55 -7.17
N VAL A 245 -13.37 19.94 -6.01
CA VAL A 245 -14.23 20.55 -4.98
C VAL A 245 -13.60 21.85 -4.46
N LYS A 246 -12.27 22.01 -4.55
CA LYS A 246 -11.54 23.22 -4.15
C LYS A 246 -11.89 23.74 -2.74
N PRO A 247 -11.70 22.93 -1.68
CA PRO A 247 -11.97 23.37 -0.31
C PRO A 247 -11.15 24.63 0.02
N TYR A 248 -11.79 25.63 0.63
CA TYR A 248 -11.20 26.95 0.95
C TYR A 248 -10.85 27.81 -0.27
N ALA A 249 -11.29 27.42 -1.47
CA ALA A 249 -11.06 28.13 -2.72
C ALA A 249 -12.35 28.19 -3.57
N GLY A 250 -13.47 28.50 -2.90
CA GLY A 250 -14.79 28.68 -3.50
C GLY A 250 -15.69 27.44 -3.47
N ASP A 251 -15.30 26.36 -2.76
CA ASP A 251 -16.10 25.20 -2.38
C ASP A 251 -17.14 24.75 -3.43
N ARG A 252 -16.69 24.07 -4.49
CA ARG A 252 -17.52 23.61 -5.61
C ARG A 252 -18.33 22.35 -5.26
N TRP A 253 -19.34 22.50 -4.41
CA TRP A 253 -20.21 21.42 -3.92
C TRP A 253 -20.85 20.57 -5.01
N TRP A 254 -21.19 21.16 -6.15
CA TRP A 254 -21.83 20.44 -7.26
C TRP A 254 -20.96 19.30 -7.82
N VAL A 255 -19.63 19.38 -7.66
CA VAL A 255 -18.71 18.33 -8.12
C VAL A 255 -18.98 17.00 -7.41
N LEU A 256 -19.49 17.02 -6.18
CA LEU A 256 -19.89 15.83 -5.43
C LEU A 256 -21.02 15.04 -6.11
N VAL A 257 -21.80 15.67 -6.99
CA VAL A 257 -22.83 14.99 -7.79
C VAL A 257 -22.17 13.95 -8.72
N LEU A 258 -20.96 14.23 -9.24
CA LEU A 258 -20.23 13.27 -10.08
C LEU A 258 -19.85 12.01 -9.28
N HIS A 259 -19.41 12.17 -8.03
CA HIS A 259 -19.18 11.04 -7.14
C HIS A 259 -20.46 10.28 -6.86
N LEU A 260 -21.54 10.97 -6.50
CA LEU A 260 -22.84 10.36 -6.21
C LEU A 260 -23.36 9.51 -7.37
N VAL A 261 -23.41 10.08 -8.58
CA VAL A 261 -23.90 9.38 -9.79
C VAL A 261 -23.03 8.16 -10.08
N THR A 262 -21.71 8.30 -9.99
CA THR A 262 -20.77 7.21 -10.24
C THR A 262 -20.89 6.10 -9.20
N THR A 263 -20.95 6.43 -7.91
CA THR A 263 -21.16 5.47 -6.83
C THR A 263 -22.48 4.72 -7.02
N ALA A 264 -23.59 5.44 -7.26
CA ALA A 264 -24.89 4.82 -7.48
C ALA A 264 -24.87 3.86 -8.69
N GLY A 265 -24.33 4.31 -9.83
CA GLY A 265 -24.23 3.51 -11.05
C GLY A 265 -23.39 2.24 -10.86
N LEU A 266 -22.23 2.36 -10.21
CA LEU A 266 -21.36 1.22 -9.93
C LEU A 266 -21.95 0.26 -8.89
N THR A 267 -22.64 0.77 -7.87
CA THR A 267 -23.35 -0.09 -6.90
C THR A 267 -24.46 -0.88 -7.58
N VAL A 268 -25.29 -0.23 -8.42
CA VAL A 268 -26.32 -0.92 -9.21
C VAL A 268 -25.70 -1.97 -10.12
N LEU A 269 -24.59 -1.65 -10.79
CA LEU A 269 -23.84 -2.59 -11.61
C LEU A 269 -23.37 -3.80 -10.78
N ALA A 270 -22.79 -3.58 -9.59
CA ALA A 270 -22.33 -4.66 -8.72
C ALA A 270 -23.47 -5.62 -8.35
N TYR A 271 -24.65 -5.11 -7.99
CA TYR A 271 -25.81 -5.96 -7.71
C TYR A 271 -26.34 -6.70 -8.95
N ARG A 272 -26.33 -6.08 -10.13
CA ARG A 272 -26.71 -6.75 -11.39
C ARG A 272 -25.76 -7.90 -11.73
N LEU A 273 -24.45 -7.67 -11.59
CA LEU A 273 -23.45 -8.71 -11.82
C LEU A 273 -23.59 -9.84 -10.79
N LEU A 274 -23.84 -9.51 -9.51
CA LEU A 274 -24.11 -10.51 -8.47
C LEU A 274 -25.38 -11.32 -8.76
N ALA A 275 -26.44 -10.68 -9.27
CA ALA A 275 -27.69 -11.37 -9.61
C ALA A 275 -27.54 -12.38 -10.76
N GLY A 276 -26.61 -12.10 -11.70
CA GLY A 276 -26.36 -12.93 -12.87
C GLY A 276 -25.33 -14.05 -12.70
N ARG A 277 -24.66 -14.17 -11.53
CA ARG A 277 -23.62 -15.20 -11.29
C ARG A 277 -24.00 -16.19 -10.19
N ASP A 278 -23.61 -17.45 -10.34
CA ASP A 278 -23.74 -18.45 -9.27
C ASP A 278 -22.69 -18.24 -8.17
N VAL A 279 -22.93 -18.82 -6.99
CA VAL A 279 -21.98 -18.80 -5.87
C VAL A 279 -20.72 -19.55 -6.28
N GLY A 280 -19.55 -18.98 -5.97
CA GLY A 280 -18.26 -19.53 -6.37
C GLY A 280 -17.88 -19.24 -7.83
N ALA A 281 -18.84 -18.90 -8.69
CA ALA A 281 -18.57 -18.52 -10.08
C ALA A 281 -18.25 -17.01 -10.19
N GLY A 282 -17.29 -16.68 -11.05
CA GLY A 282 -17.09 -15.32 -11.56
C GLY A 282 -17.47 -15.24 -13.04
N LEU A 283 -17.75 -14.03 -13.52
CA LEU A 283 -18.08 -13.80 -14.94
C LEU A 283 -16.91 -14.15 -15.88
N ILE A 284 -15.69 -14.04 -15.38
CA ILE A 284 -14.47 -14.48 -16.04
C ILE A 284 -14.14 -15.86 -15.49
N ALA A 285 -14.38 -16.88 -16.31
CA ALA A 285 -14.06 -18.27 -15.98
C ALA A 285 -12.56 -18.46 -15.74
N GLU A 286 -12.22 -19.27 -14.73
CA GLU A 286 -10.84 -19.72 -14.55
C GLU A 286 -10.44 -20.62 -15.71
N ARG A 287 -9.34 -20.27 -16.38
CA ARG A 287 -8.77 -21.13 -17.41
C ARG A 287 -8.05 -22.28 -16.72
N PRO A 288 -8.28 -23.55 -17.12
CA PRO A 288 -7.64 -24.73 -16.50
C PRO A 288 -6.10 -24.73 -16.60
N GLY A 289 -5.52 -23.80 -17.35
CA GLY A 289 -4.09 -23.72 -17.60
C GLY A 289 -3.62 -24.76 -18.61
N PRO A 290 -2.33 -24.77 -18.94
CA PRO A 290 -1.76 -25.78 -19.83
C PRO A 290 -1.89 -27.19 -19.24
N ALA A 291 -2.18 -28.19 -20.08
CA ALA A 291 -2.33 -29.59 -19.67
C ALA A 291 -1.06 -30.20 -19.05
N THR A 292 0.11 -29.65 -19.40
CA THR A 292 1.41 -30.05 -18.86
C THR A 292 2.07 -28.88 -18.15
N ALA A 293 2.64 -29.13 -16.98
CA ALA A 293 3.42 -28.14 -16.27
C ALA A 293 4.71 -27.83 -17.05
N ALA A 294 5.05 -26.54 -17.19
CA ALA A 294 6.33 -26.15 -17.76
C ALA A 294 7.50 -26.76 -16.96
N PRO A 295 8.65 -27.10 -17.58
CA PRO A 295 9.77 -27.75 -16.89
C PRO A 295 10.25 -27.00 -15.64
N ARG A 296 10.15 -25.66 -15.65
CA ARG A 296 10.50 -24.80 -14.51
C ARG A 296 9.63 -25.06 -13.27
N LEU A 297 8.41 -25.59 -13.40
CA LEU A 297 7.52 -25.90 -12.28
C LEU A 297 7.78 -27.26 -11.62
N GLY A 298 8.84 -27.97 -12.04
CA GLY A 298 9.22 -29.25 -11.45
C GLY A 298 9.82 -29.17 -10.03
N ASN A 299 9.98 -27.97 -9.46
CA ASN A 299 10.54 -27.80 -8.11
C ASN A 299 9.95 -26.59 -7.37
N ALA A 300 10.19 -26.54 -6.04
CA ALA A 300 9.67 -25.50 -5.15
C ALA A 300 10.13 -24.08 -5.54
N PHE A 301 11.37 -23.91 -6.03
CA PHE A 301 11.89 -22.60 -6.46
C PHE A 301 11.15 -22.07 -7.69
N GLY A 302 10.83 -22.95 -8.64
CA GLY A 302 10.04 -22.58 -9.81
C GLY A 302 8.61 -22.19 -9.48
N LEU A 303 7.99 -22.88 -8.51
CA LEU A 303 6.68 -22.50 -8.00
C LEU A 303 6.73 -21.13 -7.32
N ALA A 304 7.69 -20.92 -6.41
CA ALA A 304 7.85 -19.66 -5.72
C ALA A 304 8.11 -18.50 -6.72
N TRP A 305 8.96 -18.72 -7.73
CA TRP A 305 9.17 -17.75 -8.82
C TRP A 305 7.87 -17.42 -9.55
N ARG A 306 7.05 -18.42 -9.91
CA ARG A 306 5.77 -18.17 -10.59
C ARG A 306 4.81 -17.34 -9.74
N LEU A 307 4.80 -17.55 -8.42
CA LEU A 307 3.95 -16.82 -7.49
C LEU A 307 4.41 -15.37 -7.27
N ASP A 308 5.72 -15.13 -7.35
CA ASP A 308 6.33 -13.87 -6.93
C ASP A 308 6.78 -12.99 -8.09
N ARG A 309 6.98 -13.54 -9.30
CA ARG A 309 7.49 -12.81 -10.49
C ARG A 309 6.76 -11.51 -10.79
N ALA A 310 5.44 -11.45 -10.64
CA ALA A 310 4.68 -10.24 -10.93
C ALA A 310 4.96 -9.15 -9.90
N ALA A 311 5.06 -9.52 -8.62
CA ALA A 311 5.44 -8.59 -7.57
C ALA A 311 6.89 -8.15 -7.73
N LEU A 312 7.81 -9.08 -8.01
CA LEU A 312 9.22 -8.79 -8.30
C LEU A 312 9.36 -7.75 -9.41
N LEU A 313 8.74 -7.98 -10.58
CA LEU A 313 8.80 -7.06 -11.70
C LEU A 313 8.24 -5.68 -11.35
N LEU A 314 7.09 -5.63 -10.68
CA LEU A 314 6.45 -4.36 -10.30
C LEU A 314 7.32 -3.56 -9.32
N TRP A 315 7.84 -4.20 -8.28
CA TRP A 315 8.70 -3.56 -7.30
C TRP A 315 10.03 -3.14 -7.92
N THR A 316 10.69 -4.00 -8.69
CA THR A 316 11.93 -3.64 -9.39
C THR A 316 11.72 -2.46 -10.33
N ALA A 317 10.61 -2.43 -11.09
CA ALA A 317 10.30 -1.31 -11.97
C ALA A 317 10.05 0.00 -11.18
N GLY A 318 9.30 -0.06 -10.07
CA GLY A 318 9.03 1.11 -9.23
C GLY A 318 10.30 1.67 -8.57
N LEU A 319 11.16 0.80 -8.05
CA LEU A 319 12.44 1.19 -7.44
C LEU A 319 13.41 1.74 -8.50
N ALA A 320 13.46 1.11 -9.69
CA ALA A 320 14.24 1.62 -10.82
C ALA A 320 13.76 3.00 -11.30
N LEU A 321 12.44 3.24 -11.33
CA LEU A 321 11.86 4.53 -11.68
C LEU A 321 12.21 5.62 -10.67
N TYR A 322 12.25 5.28 -9.38
CA TYR A 322 12.78 6.22 -8.38
C TYR A 322 14.28 6.46 -8.59
N GLY A 323 15.06 5.42 -8.88
CA GLY A 323 16.47 5.58 -9.25
C GLY A 323 16.65 6.55 -10.40
N LEU A 324 15.84 6.44 -11.46
CA LEU A 324 15.80 7.40 -12.58
C LEU A 324 15.52 8.82 -12.10
N LEU A 325 14.50 9.01 -11.25
CA LEU A 325 14.14 10.33 -10.72
C LEU A 325 15.27 10.93 -9.88
N ILE A 326 15.85 10.18 -8.94
CA ILE A 326 16.97 10.66 -8.13
C ILE A 326 18.17 10.99 -9.01
N GLY A 327 18.57 10.07 -9.89
CA GLY A 327 19.69 10.29 -10.81
C GLY A 327 19.52 11.54 -11.67
N SER A 328 18.28 11.89 -12.04
CA SER A 328 17.99 13.08 -12.85
C SER A 328 18.08 14.41 -12.11
N VAL A 329 18.03 14.39 -10.77
CA VAL A 329 17.99 15.61 -9.93
C VAL A 329 19.29 15.83 -9.16
N VAL A 330 20.11 14.79 -8.98
CA VAL A 330 21.34 14.89 -8.17
C VAL A 330 22.28 15.96 -8.73
N HIS A 331 22.53 15.94 -10.04
CA HIS A 331 23.44 16.91 -10.65
C HIS A 331 22.82 18.31 -10.67
N GLY A 332 23.52 19.30 -10.11
CA GLY A 332 23.06 20.70 -10.08
C GLY A 332 22.24 21.09 -8.85
N ILE A 333 22.05 20.17 -7.88
CA ILE A 333 21.32 20.47 -6.64
C ILE A 333 21.99 21.58 -5.81
N GLY A 334 23.32 21.72 -5.93
CA GLY A 334 24.08 22.81 -5.33
C GLY A 334 23.78 24.19 -5.95
N ASP A 335 23.43 24.21 -7.23
CA ASP A 335 23.15 25.44 -7.98
C ASP A 335 21.69 25.90 -7.76
N GLU A 336 20.78 24.97 -7.45
CA GLU A 336 19.37 25.26 -7.12
C GLU A 336 19.18 25.93 -5.74
N LEU A 337 20.17 25.84 -4.84
CA LEU A 337 20.15 26.52 -3.52
C LEU A 337 20.24 28.06 -3.63
N GLY A 338 20.41 28.59 -4.84
CA GLY A 338 20.33 30.00 -5.19
C GLY A 338 21.67 30.73 -5.06
N ASP A 339 21.81 31.81 -5.83
CA ASP A 339 23.08 32.55 -5.97
C ASP A 339 23.38 33.53 -4.83
N SER A 340 22.74 33.33 -3.66
CA SER A 340 23.00 34.14 -2.48
C SER A 340 24.36 33.77 -1.88
N GLY A 341 25.17 34.77 -1.51
CA GLY A 341 26.49 34.53 -0.92
C GLY A 341 26.46 33.60 0.30
N GLN A 342 25.34 33.58 1.03
CA GLN A 342 25.10 32.69 2.17
C GLN A 342 24.95 31.22 1.78
N ALA A 343 24.28 30.92 0.66
CA ALA A 343 24.16 29.55 0.13
C ALA A 343 25.52 29.03 -0.36
N ARG A 344 26.30 29.86 -1.08
CA ARG A 344 27.66 29.51 -1.52
C ARG A 344 28.60 29.23 -0.35
N ASP A 345 28.54 30.02 0.73
CA ASP A 345 29.33 29.80 1.94
C ASP A 345 28.95 28.49 2.66
N ILE A 346 27.65 28.16 2.71
CA ILE A 346 27.18 26.89 3.26
C ILE A 346 27.67 25.71 2.43
N VAL A 347 27.55 25.79 1.10
CA VAL A 347 28.05 24.77 0.16
C VAL A 347 29.56 24.57 0.30
N ALA A 348 30.34 25.66 0.33
CA ALA A 348 31.79 25.61 0.49
C ALA A 348 32.22 24.99 1.82
N ARG A 349 31.54 25.33 2.93
CA ARG A 349 31.80 24.74 4.25
C ARG A 349 31.46 23.25 4.32
N MET A 350 30.53 22.77 3.50
CA MET A 350 30.17 21.34 3.41
C MET A 350 31.08 20.52 2.50
N GLY A 351 32.14 21.13 1.93
CA GLY A 351 33.07 20.45 1.03
C GLY A 351 32.74 20.59 -0.45
N GLY A 352 31.85 21.53 -0.81
CA GLY A 352 31.49 21.84 -2.20
C GLY A 352 30.26 21.10 -2.70
N THR A 353 29.94 21.32 -3.98
CA THR A 353 28.76 20.76 -4.65
C THR A 353 28.80 19.23 -4.73
N SER A 354 29.98 18.64 -4.94
CA SER A 354 30.16 17.18 -4.98
C SER A 354 29.81 16.52 -3.64
N ALA A 355 30.21 17.09 -2.51
CA ALA A 355 29.88 16.57 -1.19
C ALA A 355 28.37 16.64 -0.90
N LEU A 356 27.69 17.67 -1.41
CA LEU A 356 26.23 17.79 -1.36
C LEU A 356 25.53 16.73 -2.21
N GLU A 357 25.99 16.51 -3.43
CA GLU A 357 25.48 15.46 -4.33
C GLU A 357 25.64 14.07 -3.69
N ASP A 358 26.80 13.77 -3.12
CA ASP A 358 27.10 12.50 -2.46
C ASP A 358 26.24 12.31 -1.19
N ALA A 359 26.06 13.36 -0.39
CA ALA A 359 25.17 13.34 0.77
C ALA A 359 23.71 13.14 0.37
N PHE A 360 23.27 13.77 -0.72
CA PHE A 360 21.93 13.59 -1.27
C PHE A 360 21.70 12.15 -1.73
N ILE A 361 22.65 11.55 -2.45
CA ILE A 361 22.61 10.12 -2.83
C ILE A 361 22.51 9.24 -1.59
N ALA A 362 23.32 9.48 -0.56
CA ALA A 362 23.32 8.69 0.66
C ALA A 362 21.94 8.72 1.36
N VAL A 363 21.33 9.90 1.50
CA VAL A 363 20.00 10.05 2.10
C VAL A 363 18.92 9.43 1.22
N ALA A 364 18.96 9.69 -0.10
CA ALA A 364 18.00 9.17 -1.04
C ALA A 364 17.98 7.64 -1.07
N PHE A 365 19.16 6.99 -0.99
CA PHE A 365 19.28 5.54 -0.95
C PHE A 365 18.99 4.94 0.43
N ALA A 366 19.22 5.67 1.52
CA ALA A 366 18.74 5.24 2.85
C ALA A 366 17.21 5.20 2.90
N MET A 367 16.54 6.26 2.40
CA MET A 367 15.08 6.29 2.27
C MET A 367 14.57 5.18 1.35
N MET A 368 15.28 4.95 0.25
CA MET A 368 14.96 3.87 -0.68
C MET A 368 15.17 2.48 -0.05
N GLY A 369 16.18 2.29 0.78
CA GLY A 369 16.40 1.08 1.57
C GLY A 369 15.19 0.78 2.46
N MET A 370 14.65 1.78 3.15
CA MET A 370 13.42 1.60 3.94
C MET A 370 12.22 1.17 3.07
N VAL A 371 12.09 1.70 1.86
CA VAL A 371 11.06 1.26 0.90
C VAL A 371 11.33 -0.17 0.42
N ALA A 372 12.58 -0.54 0.11
CA ALA A 372 12.94 -1.90 -0.27
C ALA A 372 12.72 -2.91 0.86
N ALA A 373 12.83 -2.50 2.13
CA ALA A 373 12.47 -3.33 3.27
C ALA A 373 10.97 -3.67 3.30
N THR A 374 10.09 -2.77 2.87
CA THR A 374 8.65 -3.07 2.73
C THR A 374 8.42 -4.22 1.73
N PHE A 375 9.18 -4.22 0.63
CA PHE A 375 9.13 -5.25 -0.40
C PHE A 375 9.67 -6.59 0.13
N ALA A 376 10.80 -6.55 0.83
CA ALA A 376 11.43 -7.71 1.47
C ALA A 376 10.50 -8.39 2.50
N VAL A 377 9.86 -7.60 3.37
CA VAL A 377 8.83 -8.07 4.32
C VAL A 377 7.64 -8.69 3.58
N SER A 378 7.15 -8.02 2.53
CA SER A 378 5.99 -8.47 1.76
C SER A 378 6.21 -9.84 1.11
N LEU A 379 7.40 -10.09 0.56
CA LEU A 379 7.75 -11.38 -0.02
C LEU A 379 7.96 -12.45 1.06
N THR A 380 8.62 -12.10 2.16
CA THR A 380 8.89 -13.05 3.24
C THR A 380 7.60 -13.51 3.94
N LEU A 381 6.62 -12.61 4.11
CA LEU A 381 5.30 -12.94 4.67
C LEU A 381 4.48 -13.91 3.81
N ARG A 382 4.90 -14.21 2.57
CA ARG A 382 4.23 -15.23 1.76
C ARG A 382 4.32 -16.61 2.38
N LEU A 383 5.39 -16.91 3.11
CA LEU A 383 5.49 -18.14 3.91
C LEU A 383 4.30 -18.26 4.87
N HIS A 384 4.00 -17.18 5.60
CA HIS A 384 2.86 -17.13 6.50
C HIS A 384 1.51 -17.23 5.76
N GLN A 385 1.39 -16.59 4.59
CA GLN A 385 0.16 -16.62 3.79
C GLN A 385 -0.12 -18.01 3.21
N GLU A 386 0.90 -18.71 2.71
CA GLU A 386 0.77 -20.07 2.19
C GLU A 386 0.43 -21.08 3.28
N GLU A 387 1.01 -20.92 4.48
CA GLU A 387 0.64 -21.76 5.64
C GLU A 387 -0.77 -21.45 6.14
N SER A 388 -1.11 -20.18 6.37
CA SER A 388 -2.43 -19.79 6.87
C SER A 388 -3.59 -20.03 5.89
N SER A 389 -3.28 -20.22 4.60
CA SER A 389 -4.27 -20.60 3.57
C SER A 389 -4.30 -22.10 3.31
N GLN A 390 -3.67 -22.93 4.15
CA GLN A 390 -3.57 -24.40 4.04
C GLN A 390 -2.92 -24.91 2.74
N ARG A 391 -2.35 -24.02 1.90
CA ARG A 391 -1.65 -24.40 0.66
C ARG A 391 -0.29 -25.03 0.92
N ALA A 392 0.37 -24.63 2.01
CA ALA A 392 1.67 -25.19 2.39
C ALA A 392 1.58 -26.69 2.69
N GLU A 393 0.46 -27.17 3.25
CA GLU A 393 0.26 -28.58 3.58
C GLU A 393 0.29 -29.47 2.34
N THR A 394 -0.41 -29.07 1.27
CA THR A 394 -0.43 -29.81 0.01
C THR A 394 0.96 -29.97 -0.60
N VAL A 395 1.80 -28.93 -0.51
CA VAL A 395 3.17 -28.97 -1.03
C VAL A 395 4.09 -29.80 -0.15
N LEU A 396 3.97 -29.67 1.18
CA LEU A 396 4.81 -30.36 2.16
C LEU A 396 4.41 -31.84 2.37
N ALA A 397 3.21 -32.23 1.96
CA ALA A 397 2.80 -33.63 1.86
C ALA A 397 3.53 -34.38 0.71
N GLY A 398 4.03 -33.64 -0.28
CA GLY A 398 4.87 -34.19 -1.34
C GLY A 398 6.33 -34.39 -0.93
N ALA A 399 7.19 -34.72 -1.90
CA ALA A 399 8.63 -34.93 -1.69
C ALA A 399 9.44 -33.60 -1.57
N VAL A 400 8.93 -32.62 -0.81
CA VAL A 400 9.59 -31.32 -0.60
C VAL A 400 9.87 -31.13 0.90
N SER A 401 11.15 -31.00 1.26
CA SER A 401 11.51 -30.73 2.66
C SER A 401 11.11 -29.33 3.10
N ARG A 402 10.77 -29.17 4.38
CA ARG A 402 10.45 -27.88 5.01
C ARG A 402 11.53 -26.82 4.77
N THR A 403 12.80 -27.21 4.87
CA THR A 403 13.94 -26.31 4.61
C THR A 403 13.98 -25.85 3.17
N ARG A 404 13.77 -26.76 2.21
CA ARG A 404 13.77 -26.42 0.77
C ARG A 404 12.59 -25.50 0.44
N TRP A 405 11.42 -25.74 1.02
CA TRP A 405 10.26 -24.87 0.87
C TRP A 405 10.53 -23.47 1.43
N LEU A 406 11.00 -23.36 2.68
CA LEU A 406 11.35 -22.07 3.29
C LEU A 406 12.42 -21.31 2.47
N ALA A 407 13.47 -22.00 2.06
CA ALA A 407 14.53 -21.44 1.24
C ALA A 407 14.03 -20.93 -0.11
N SER A 408 13.04 -21.60 -0.72
CA SER A 408 12.50 -21.18 -2.02
C SER A 408 11.87 -19.78 -1.99
N HIS A 409 11.17 -19.44 -0.91
CA HIS A 409 10.60 -18.09 -0.74
C HIS A 409 11.63 -17.09 -0.24
N LEU A 410 12.51 -17.50 0.69
CA LEU A 410 13.52 -16.60 1.25
C LEU A 410 14.54 -16.13 0.20
N VAL A 411 15.00 -17.03 -0.67
CA VAL A 411 15.91 -16.67 -1.77
C VAL A 411 15.25 -15.63 -2.68
N ILE A 412 13.96 -15.77 -2.97
CA ILE A 412 13.21 -14.80 -3.77
C ILE A 412 13.09 -13.45 -3.05
N ALA A 413 12.85 -13.45 -1.74
CA ALA A 413 12.77 -12.22 -0.97
C ALA A 413 14.12 -11.46 -0.96
N LEU A 414 15.21 -12.16 -0.66
CA LEU A 414 16.55 -11.57 -0.56
C LEU A 414 17.12 -11.17 -1.92
N ALA A 415 17.07 -12.08 -2.90
CA ALA A 415 17.56 -11.80 -4.25
C ALA A 415 16.67 -10.78 -4.97
N GLY A 416 15.36 -10.84 -4.74
CA GLY A 416 14.41 -9.88 -5.29
C GLY A 416 14.69 -8.45 -4.82
N SER A 417 14.82 -8.24 -3.52
CA SER A 417 15.15 -6.92 -2.97
C SER A 417 16.56 -6.48 -3.37
N GLY A 418 17.52 -7.41 -3.43
CA GLY A 418 18.88 -7.21 -3.93
C GLY A 418 18.90 -6.67 -5.36
N VAL A 419 18.30 -7.42 -6.29
CA VAL A 419 18.22 -7.03 -7.71
C VAL A 419 17.50 -5.69 -7.87
N ALA A 420 16.43 -5.45 -7.11
CA ALA A 420 15.68 -4.20 -7.22
C ALA A 420 16.50 -2.98 -6.74
N MET A 421 17.25 -3.10 -5.65
CA MET A 421 18.14 -2.04 -5.18
C MET A 421 19.30 -1.78 -6.12
N LEU A 422 19.94 -2.85 -6.61
CA LEU A 422 21.03 -2.71 -7.57
C LEU A 422 20.54 -2.11 -8.89
N ALA A 423 19.37 -2.52 -9.39
CA ALA A 423 18.77 -1.92 -10.58
C ALA A 423 18.48 -0.42 -10.38
N SER A 424 17.93 -0.03 -9.21
CA SER A 424 17.75 1.38 -8.86
C SER A 424 19.07 2.15 -8.83
N GLY A 425 20.10 1.58 -8.20
CA GLY A 425 21.45 2.15 -8.15
C GLY A 425 22.07 2.31 -9.52
N THR A 426 21.93 1.30 -10.39
CA THR A 426 22.44 1.33 -11.77
C THR A 426 21.74 2.40 -12.59
N VAL A 427 20.41 2.47 -12.55
CA VAL A 427 19.65 3.48 -13.29
C VAL A 427 20.00 4.89 -12.79
N ALA A 428 20.02 5.11 -11.47
CA ALA A 428 20.39 6.39 -10.88
C ALA A 428 21.82 6.81 -11.24
N GLY A 429 22.78 5.89 -11.10
CA GLY A 429 24.19 6.13 -11.37
C GLY A 429 24.47 6.40 -12.85
N LEU A 430 23.77 5.74 -13.77
CA LEU A 430 23.87 6.03 -15.20
C LEU A 430 23.36 7.44 -15.51
N VAL A 431 22.18 7.81 -15.01
CA VAL A 431 21.56 9.11 -15.29
C VAL A 431 22.38 10.25 -14.69
N TYR A 432 22.79 10.09 -13.43
CA TYR A 432 23.65 11.05 -12.75
C TYR A 432 25.02 11.17 -13.41
N GLY A 433 25.65 10.04 -13.77
CA GLY A 433 26.94 10.03 -14.43
C GLY A 433 26.92 10.64 -15.83
N ILE A 434 25.82 10.47 -16.59
CA ILE A 434 25.61 11.16 -17.86
C ILE A 434 25.51 12.68 -17.64
N ALA A 435 24.73 13.11 -16.65
CA ALA A 435 24.54 14.53 -16.34
C ALA A 435 25.85 15.19 -15.88
N ALA A 436 26.63 14.51 -15.04
CA ALA A 436 27.89 15.00 -14.49
C ALA A 436 29.11 14.82 -15.41
N GLY A 437 28.97 14.13 -16.54
CA GLY A 437 30.09 13.83 -17.45
C GLY A 437 31.09 12.77 -16.92
N ASP A 438 30.75 12.05 -15.85
CA ASP A 438 31.55 10.97 -15.26
C ASP A 438 30.68 9.73 -14.99
N VAL A 439 30.43 8.94 -16.04
CA VAL A 439 29.62 7.72 -15.90
C VAL A 439 30.33 6.67 -15.04
N GLY A 440 31.64 6.52 -15.18
CA GLY A 440 32.39 5.46 -14.50
C GLY A 440 32.42 5.64 -12.98
N GLY A 441 32.83 6.82 -12.51
CA GLY A 441 32.93 7.12 -11.08
C GLY A 441 31.56 7.18 -10.40
N LYS A 442 30.61 7.89 -11.01
CA LYS A 442 29.27 8.08 -10.42
C LYS A 442 28.43 6.80 -10.43
N LEU A 443 28.52 5.97 -11.48
CA LEU A 443 27.82 4.68 -11.49
C LEU A 443 28.30 3.76 -10.36
N ALA A 444 29.61 3.60 -10.21
CA ALA A 444 30.18 2.74 -9.17
C ALA A 444 29.78 3.21 -7.77
N MET A 445 29.89 4.52 -7.51
CA MET A 445 29.51 5.13 -6.24
C MET A 445 28.02 4.93 -5.92
N VAL A 446 27.12 5.20 -6.86
CA VAL A 446 25.67 5.10 -6.61
C VAL A 446 25.21 3.65 -6.46
N VAL A 447 25.77 2.73 -7.24
CA VAL A 447 25.51 1.28 -7.07
C VAL A 447 26.03 0.80 -5.72
N ALA A 448 27.21 1.24 -5.29
CA ALA A 448 27.73 0.93 -3.96
C ALA A 448 26.82 1.50 -2.86
N SER A 449 26.36 2.75 -3.00
CA SER A 449 25.41 3.39 -2.08
C SER A 449 24.08 2.66 -1.98
N ALA A 450 23.63 2.02 -3.07
CA ALA A 450 22.48 1.12 -3.05
C ALA A 450 22.78 -0.22 -2.37
N ALA A 451 23.95 -0.81 -2.65
CA ALA A 451 24.36 -2.11 -2.14
C ALA A 451 24.57 -2.11 -0.62
N VAL A 452 25.14 -1.05 -0.05
CA VAL A 452 25.38 -0.96 1.40
C VAL A 452 24.09 -0.94 2.22
N GLN A 453 22.94 -0.63 1.62
CA GLN A 453 21.63 -0.66 2.30
C GLN A 453 21.09 -2.09 2.47
N LEU A 454 21.59 -3.07 1.71
CA LEU A 454 21.02 -4.42 1.65
C LEU A 454 20.99 -5.16 2.98
N PRO A 455 22.02 -5.13 3.84
CA PRO A 455 21.93 -5.77 5.16
C PRO A 455 20.79 -5.22 6.02
N ALA A 456 20.58 -3.89 6.05
CA ALA A 456 19.44 -3.32 6.77
C ALA A 456 18.08 -3.75 6.15
N VAL A 457 18.00 -3.88 4.82
CA VAL A 457 16.81 -4.40 4.13
C VAL A 457 16.55 -5.86 4.49
N TRP A 458 17.59 -6.69 4.48
CA TRP A 458 17.50 -8.13 4.75
C TRP A 458 17.23 -8.45 6.21
N LEU A 459 17.62 -7.58 7.14
CA LEU A 459 17.26 -7.68 8.55
C LEU A 459 15.74 -7.82 8.75
N LEU A 460 14.94 -7.08 8.01
CA LEU A 460 13.48 -7.19 8.13
C LEU A 460 12.95 -8.52 7.59
N SER A 461 13.56 -9.08 6.54
CA SER A 461 13.27 -10.46 6.10
C SER A 461 13.68 -11.47 7.18
N ALA A 462 14.86 -11.32 7.78
CA ALA A 462 15.38 -12.20 8.81
C ALA A 462 14.50 -12.19 10.08
N VAL A 463 14.07 -11.00 10.52
CA VAL A 463 13.08 -10.83 11.60
C VAL A 463 11.76 -11.51 11.23
N THR A 464 11.27 -11.31 10.00
CA THR A 464 10.03 -11.93 9.54
C THR A 464 10.11 -13.46 9.56
N VAL A 465 11.22 -14.05 9.07
CA VAL A 465 11.47 -15.51 9.10
C VAL A 465 11.57 -16.01 10.54
N CYS A 466 12.27 -15.28 11.41
CA CYS A 466 12.40 -15.63 12.83
C CYS A 466 11.02 -15.70 13.51
N VAL A 467 10.22 -14.64 13.38
CA VAL A 467 8.88 -14.59 13.96
C VAL A 467 7.95 -15.63 13.33
N PHE A 468 8.02 -15.84 12.01
CA PHE A 468 7.27 -16.89 11.32
C PHE A 468 7.66 -18.30 11.80
N GLY A 469 8.94 -18.54 12.03
CA GLY A 469 9.47 -19.82 12.49
C GLY A 469 9.08 -20.12 13.93
N VAL A 470 9.20 -19.14 14.83
CA VAL A 470 8.96 -19.29 16.27
C VAL A 470 7.47 -19.18 16.62
N ALA A 471 6.79 -18.15 16.11
CA ALA A 471 5.42 -17.81 16.48
C ALA A 471 4.63 -17.29 15.27
N PRO A 472 4.25 -18.16 14.32
CA PRO A 472 3.64 -17.74 13.04
C PRO A 472 2.42 -16.82 13.14
N ARG A 473 1.65 -16.83 14.25
CA ARG A 473 0.53 -15.88 14.47
C ARG A 473 0.97 -14.42 14.49
N PHE A 474 2.21 -14.18 14.87
CA PHE A 474 2.78 -12.85 14.99
C PHE A 474 3.64 -12.48 13.79
N ALA A 475 3.74 -13.31 12.75
CA ALA A 475 4.53 -12.96 11.56
C ALA A 475 4.19 -11.56 11.01
N PRO A 476 2.91 -11.13 10.95
CA PRO A 476 2.57 -9.77 10.51
C PRO A 476 3.12 -8.62 11.37
N VAL A 477 3.59 -8.88 12.60
CA VAL A 477 4.24 -7.89 13.47
C VAL A 477 5.50 -7.32 12.84
N ALA A 478 6.11 -8.01 11.87
CA ALA A 478 7.23 -7.48 11.08
C ALA A 478 6.92 -6.12 10.43
N TRP A 479 5.66 -5.85 10.06
CA TRP A 479 5.25 -4.52 9.59
C TRP A 479 5.37 -3.45 10.68
N GLY A 480 5.01 -3.78 11.92
CA GLY A 480 5.18 -2.90 13.07
C GLY A 480 6.64 -2.62 13.39
N VAL A 481 7.52 -3.64 13.25
CA VAL A 481 8.98 -3.47 13.40
C VAL A 481 9.53 -2.50 12.36
N LEU A 482 9.17 -2.70 11.08
CA LEU A 482 9.57 -1.79 10.00
C LEU A 482 9.07 -0.36 10.24
N ILE A 483 7.80 -0.18 10.60
CA ILE A 483 7.24 1.15 10.91
C ILE A 483 7.97 1.78 12.10
N GLY A 484 8.30 0.97 13.12
CA GLY A 484 9.09 1.41 14.27
C GLY A 484 10.47 1.93 13.87
N PHE A 485 11.20 1.20 13.01
CA PHE A 485 12.50 1.65 12.50
C PHE A 485 12.39 2.93 11.67
N VAL A 486 11.42 3.01 10.75
CA VAL A 486 11.17 4.24 9.97
C VAL A 486 10.86 5.43 10.87
N ALA A 487 10.04 5.23 11.90
CA ALA A 487 9.70 6.29 12.86
C ALA A 487 10.90 6.73 13.68
N LEU A 488 11.73 5.78 14.15
CA LEU A 488 12.98 6.08 14.86
C LEU A 488 13.98 6.81 13.96
N TYR A 489 14.10 6.42 12.69
CA TYR A 489 14.99 7.08 11.74
C TYR A 489 14.58 8.53 11.47
N LEU A 490 13.29 8.79 11.24
CA LEU A 490 12.80 10.11 10.84
C LEU A 490 12.60 11.08 12.02
N ILE A 491 12.16 10.57 13.17
CA ILE A 491 11.66 11.40 14.28
C ILE A 491 12.48 11.14 15.56
N GLY A 492 13.29 10.07 15.60
CA GLY A 492 13.95 9.59 16.80
C GLY A 492 14.74 10.67 17.56
N SER A 493 15.61 11.37 16.85
CA SER A 493 16.45 12.44 17.40
C SER A 493 15.63 13.70 17.74
N LEU A 494 14.59 14.01 16.95
CA LEU A 494 13.73 15.17 17.14
C LEU A 494 12.80 15.03 18.36
N ALA A 495 12.37 13.81 18.66
CA ALA A 495 11.51 13.50 19.80
C ALA A 495 12.29 13.29 21.11
N GLY A 496 13.63 13.42 21.09
CA GLY A 496 14.47 13.27 22.28
C GLY A 496 14.51 11.84 22.84
N PHE A 497 14.34 10.82 21.99
CA PHE A 497 14.45 9.43 22.45
C PHE A 497 15.86 9.11 22.96
N SER A 498 15.94 8.21 23.94
CA SER A 498 17.22 7.76 24.51
C SER A 498 18.10 7.04 23.49
N GLN A 499 19.42 7.22 23.60
CA GLN A 499 20.39 6.74 22.61
C GLN A 499 20.36 5.22 22.34
N TRP A 500 20.06 4.40 23.35
CA TRP A 500 19.94 2.96 23.17
C TRP A 500 18.82 2.58 22.19
N LEU A 501 17.74 3.36 22.14
CA LEU A 501 16.61 3.14 21.24
C LEU A 501 16.97 3.55 19.81
N LEU A 502 17.73 4.64 19.65
CA LEU A 502 18.27 5.08 18.36
C LEU A 502 19.29 4.07 17.79
N HIS A 503 20.08 3.44 18.65
CA HIS A 503 21.02 2.38 18.25
C HIS A 503 20.33 1.09 17.78
N LEU A 504 19.02 0.90 18.00
CA LEU A 504 18.28 -0.24 17.44
C LEU A 504 17.91 -0.03 15.97
N GLU A 505 17.96 1.21 15.48
CA GLU A 505 17.56 1.56 14.12
C GLU A 505 18.65 1.13 13.13
N PRO A 506 18.39 0.18 12.21
CA PRO A 506 19.44 -0.42 11.38
C PRO A 506 19.95 0.50 10.26
N PHE A 507 19.11 1.42 9.75
CA PHE A 507 19.49 2.30 8.63
C PHE A 507 20.47 3.41 9.05
N ALA A 508 20.51 3.76 10.34
CA ALA A 508 21.42 4.73 10.94
C ALA A 508 22.86 4.20 11.03
N HIS A 509 23.06 2.88 11.01
CA HIS A 509 24.38 2.24 11.08
C HIS A 509 25.03 2.03 9.72
N ILE A 510 24.34 2.34 8.62
CA ILE A 510 24.87 2.12 7.27
C ILE A 510 26.01 3.11 6.99
N PRO A 511 27.23 2.63 6.66
CA PRO A 511 28.36 3.50 6.34
C PRO A 511 28.09 4.27 5.04
N ARG A 512 28.57 5.52 4.99
CA ARG A 512 28.59 6.30 3.75
C ARG A 512 29.67 5.75 2.84
N VAL A 513 29.35 5.59 1.56
CA VAL A 513 30.34 5.21 0.53
C VAL A 513 31.21 6.43 0.25
N GLY A 514 32.53 6.28 0.35
CA GLY A 514 33.49 7.38 0.20
C GLY A 514 34.76 7.16 1.03
N ALA A 515 35.42 8.25 1.40
CA ALA A 515 36.73 8.22 2.08
C ALA A 515 36.70 7.57 3.47
N ASP A 516 35.61 7.72 4.23
CA ASP A 516 35.48 7.21 5.61
C ASP A 516 34.73 5.88 5.70
N PHE A 517 34.73 5.09 4.62
CA PHE A 517 34.00 3.83 4.57
C PHE A 517 34.59 2.77 5.52
N THR A 518 33.72 2.12 6.30
CA THR A 518 34.06 0.95 7.11
C THR A 518 33.02 -0.16 6.92
N ALA A 519 33.49 -1.39 6.71
CA ALA A 519 32.61 -2.55 6.53
C ALA A 519 32.06 -3.11 7.86
N VAL A 520 32.58 -2.67 9.01
CA VAL A 520 32.26 -3.26 10.32
C VAL A 520 30.75 -3.27 10.63
N PRO A 521 30.00 -2.17 10.45
CA PRO A 521 28.55 -2.20 10.71
C PRO A 521 27.79 -3.17 9.80
N LEU A 522 28.20 -3.29 8.54
CA LEU A 522 27.58 -4.19 7.57
C LEU A 522 27.80 -5.66 7.96
N LEU A 523 28.99 -6.01 8.44
CA LEU A 523 29.29 -7.36 8.91
C LEU A 523 28.45 -7.74 10.14
N TRP A 524 28.24 -6.80 11.07
CA TRP A 524 27.35 -7.01 12.22
C TRP A 524 25.90 -7.23 11.79
N LEU A 525 25.37 -6.39 10.89
CA LEU A 525 24.01 -6.56 10.36
C LEU A 525 23.85 -7.91 9.67
N LEU A 526 24.78 -8.30 8.80
CA LEU A 526 24.75 -9.61 8.13
C LEU A 526 24.84 -10.78 9.13
N ALA A 527 25.65 -10.66 10.18
CA ALA A 527 25.72 -11.68 11.23
C ALA A 527 24.38 -11.84 11.96
N ILE A 528 23.70 -10.73 12.26
CA ILE A 528 22.36 -10.73 12.86
C ILE A 528 21.34 -11.37 11.91
N ASP A 529 21.37 -11.00 10.62
CA ASP A 529 20.48 -11.56 9.59
C ASP A 529 20.60 -13.07 9.49
N ILE A 530 21.84 -13.57 9.45
CA ILE A 530 22.14 -15.00 9.42
C ILE A 530 21.62 -15.68 10.69
N GLY A 531 21.91 -15.10 11.86
CA GLY A 531 21.48 -15.65 13.15
C GLY A 531 19.96 -15.77 13.26
N LEU A 532 19.22 -14.71 12.92
CA LEU A 532 17.76 -14.68 12.94
C LEU A 532 17.15 -15.64 11.92
N THR A 533 17.73 -15.72 10.72
CA THR A 533 17.28 -16.64 9.67
C THR A 533 17.47 -18.10 10.10
N ILE A 534 18.63 -18.45 10.66
CA ILE A 534 18.91 -19.79 11.16
C ILE A 534 17.96 -20.15 12.31
N LEU A 535 17.75 -19.24 13.26
CA LEU A 535 16.82 -19.44 14.38
C LEU A 535 15.40 -19.71 13.87
N GLY A 536 14.90 -18.88 12.94
CA GLY A 536 13.59 -19.06 12.32
C GLY A 536 13.47 -20.38 11.55
N ALA A 537 14.49 -20.75 10.77
CA ALA A 537 14.51 -22.01 10.04
C ALA A 537 14.55 -23.24 10.98
N MET A 538 15.32 -23.18 12.07
CA MET A 538 15.37 -24.23 13.08
C MET A 538 14.04 -24.39 13.81
N ALA A 539 13.41 -23.27 14.20
CA ALA A 539 12.10 -23.28 14.84
C ALA A 539 11.01 -23.85 13.89
N PHE A 540 11.02 -23.42 12.61
CA PHE A 540 10.09 -23.92 11.59
C PHE A 540 10.21 -25.44 11.36
N ARG A 541 11.45 -25.96 11.39
CA ARG A 541 11.68 -27.41 11.25
C ARG A 541 11.09 -28.23 12.39
N ARG A 542 11.02 -27.68 13.60
CA ARG A 542 10.58 -28.40 14.81
C ARG A 542 9.10 -28.25 15.11
N ARG A 543 8.47 -27.13 14.72
CA ARG A 543 7.04 -26.90 15.00
C ARG A 543 6.13 -27.61 14.00
N ASP A 544 4.92 -27.93 14.41
CA ASP A 544 3.90 -28.39 13.46
C ASP A 544 3.37 -27.25 12.58
N LEU A 545 2.81 -27.64 11.43
CA LEU A 545 2.09 -26.70 10.57
C LEU A 545 0.78 -26.33 11.24
N ARG A 546 0.33 -25.12 10.99
CA ARG A 546 -1.01 -24.71 11.40
C ARG A 546 -2.03 -25.25 10.42
N CYS A 547 -2.92 -26.11 10.92
CA CYS A 547 -4.18 -26.45 10.26
C CYS A 547 -5.19 -25.32 10.40
#